data_AF-A0A956RAU8-F1
#
_entry.id   AF-A0A956RAU8-F1
#
_cell.length_a   1.000
_cell.length_b   1.000
_cell.length_c   1.000
_cell.angle_alpha   90.00
_cell.angle_beta   90.00
_cell.angle_gamma   90.00
#
_symmetry.space_group_name_H-M   'P 1'
#
loop_
_entity.id
_entity.type
_entity.pdbx_description
1 polymer ?
#
loop_
_entity_poly.entity_id
_entity_poly.type
_entity_poly.pdbx_seq_one_letter_code
_entity_poly.pdbx_strand_id
1 'polypeptide(L)'
;LPAVQVRPLDPEGPVPELDQREPGDALVYNLAHRVALYLCALFTGMLPTVAATAAMFLLALRQAAGQVRPALIVALTFALATPAFPYATVFYGHALCGALLMWAFTLVALHEPEHPPGRLPLGVGLLLGAAVVTEYPAAVPALLVVALAAWRHGRGFAMRVVLGGVPWALALAAYHTAAFGHPLRTGYDFVYREEFAEGMRVRYGIHAPELHALGELLVGSYRGLFYLSPVIVLAAWGLWPRPQPPLTRPVMHTALAIVAFYLLLNAGYYMWDGGAAYGPRHLVPMLGLLMLGALPAWRASPTLYVALAAIAVLHMLLGAAATPEAPQHGNPIWEYAWPRARGAEAAVPGRATNIGALLGLPGLLGLVPLLAPWLWAIPAALRSDREA
;
A
#
# COMPACT_ATOMS: atom_id res chain seq x y z
N LEU A 1 -25.95 -18.49 5.52
CA LEU A 1 -25.03 -17.63 6.33
C LEU A 1 -23.59 -18.05 6.06
N PRO A 2 -22.59 -17.17 6.23
CA PRO A 2 -21.19 -17.59 6.21
C PRO A 2 -21.01 -18.71 7.25
N ALA A 3 -20.53 -19.87 6.80
CA ALA A 3 -20.23 -21.01 7.64
C ALA A 3 -18.71 -21.15 7.70
N VAL A 4 -18.20 -21.35 8.90
CA VAL A 4 -16.79 -21.54 9.21
C VAL A 4 -16.68 -22.86 9.96
N GLN A 5 -15.71 -23.68 9.59
CA GLN A 5 -15.40 -24.94 10.25
C GLN A 5 -13.97 -24.87 10.75
N VAL A 6 -13.72 -25.42 11.93
CA VAL A 6 -12.35 -25.64 12.40
C VAL A 6 -11.81 -26.87 11.69
N ARG A 7 -10.57 -26.80 11.21
CA ARG A 7 -9.81 -27.95 10.76
C ARG A 7 -8.66 -28.13 11.74
N PRO A 8 -8.70 -29.19 12.57
CA PRO A 8 -7.69 -29.38 13.60
C PRO A 8 -6.29 -29.51 13.00
N LEU A 9 -5.29 -29.14 13.79
CA LEU A 9 -3.88 -29.36 13.44
C LEU A 9 -3.59 -30.85 13.21
N ASP A 10 -4.15 -31.71 14.07
CA ASP A 10 -4.16 -33.16 13.89
C ASP A 10 -5.38 -33.57 13.02
N PRO A 11 -5.19 -33.98 11.76
CA PRO A 11 -6.29 -34.33 10.87
C PRO A 11 -7.04 -35.60 11.30
N GLU A 12 -6.50 -36.41 12.21
CA GLU A 12 -7.17 -37.60 12.76
C GLU A 12 -7.93 -37.31 14.07
N GLY A 13 -7.75 -36.10 14.63
CA GLY A 13 -8.43 -35.66 15.85
C GLY A 13 -9.90 -35.25 15.66
N PRO A 14 -10.67 -35.14 16.75
CA PRO A 14 -12.03 -34.61 16.68
C PRO A 14 -12.02 -33.16 16.18
N VAL A 15 -13.01 -32.80 15.36
CA VAL A 15 -13.16 -31.41 14.90
C VAL A 15 -13.71 -30.57 16.07
N PRO A 16 -12.92 -29.62 16.62
CA PRO A 16 -13.37 -28.83 17.76
C PRO A 16 -14.44 -27.82 17.34
N GLU A 17 -15.27 -27.42 18.30
CA GLU A 17 -16.13 -26.25 18.11
C GLU A 17 -15.26 -24.98 17.97
N LEU A 18 -15.82 -23.90 17.42
CA LEU A 18 -15.05 -22.71 17.04
C LEU A 18 -14.39 -22.01 18.24
N ASP A 19 -15.03 -22.09 19.40
CA ASP A 19 -14.58 -21.57 20.69
C ASP A 19 -13.58 -22.49 21.39
N GLN A 20 -13.49 -23.76 20.96
CA GLN A 20 -12.57 -24.78 21.48
C GLN A 20 -11.30 -24.94 20.62
N ARG A 21 -11.09 -24.05 19.65
CA ARG A 21 -9.93 -24.13 18.75
C ARG A 21 -8.61 -23.98 19.51
N GLU A 22 -7.65 -24.82 19.18
CA GLU A 22 -6.30 -24.79 19.73
C GLU A 22 -5.34 -23.99 18.81
N PRO A 23 -4.21 -23.48 19.34
CA PRO A 23 -3.16 -22.88 18.50
C PRO A 23 -2.68 -23.87 17.42
N GLY A 24 -2.82 -23.48 16.16
CA GLY A 24 -2.45 -24.32 15.00
C GLY A 24 -3.65 -24.82 14.18
N ASP A 25 -4.85 -24.76 14.75
CA ASP A 25 -6.08 -25.07 14.03
C ASP A 25 -6.35 -24.07 12.90
N ALA A 26 -6.82 -24.55 11.76
CA ALA A 26 -7.20 -23.71 10.63
C ALA A 26 -8.70 -23.44 10.60
N LEU A 27 -9.07 -22.21 10.29
CA LEU A 27 -10.44 -21.88 9.94
C LEU A 27 -10.66 -22.09 8.44
N VAL A 28 -11.60 -22.95 8.09
CA VAL A 28 -12.03 -23.19 6.72
C VAL A 28 -13.37 -22.50 6.52
N TYR A 29 -13.35 -21.44 5.72
CA TYR A 29 -14.54 -20.71 5.34
C TYR A 29 -15.20 -21.34 4.12
N ASN A 30 -16.53 -21.33 4.08
CA ASN A 30 -17.28 -21.78 2.91
C ASN A 30 -16.97 -20.95 1.64
N LEU A 31 -17.38 -21.43 0.47
CA LEU A 31 -17.11 -20.76 -0.81
C LEU A 31 -17.66 -19.32 -0.84
N ALA A 32 -18.88 -19.10 -0.36
CA ALA A 32 -19.51 -17.78 -0.37
C ALA A 32 -18.71 -16.74 0.42
N HIS A 33 -18.21 -17.09 1.61
CA HIS A 33 -17.39 -16.19 2.42
C HIS A 33 -16.03 -15.91 1.77
N ARG A 34 -15.38 -16.93 1.19
CA ARG A 34 -14.11 -16.75 0.45
C ARG A 34 -14.28 -15.85 -0.77
N VAL A 35 -15.37 -16.01 -1.52
CA VAL A 35 -15.72 -15.14 -2.65
C VAL A 35 -15.97 -13.71 -2.17
N ALA A 36 -16.70 -13.53 -1.06
CA ALA A 36 -16.92 -12.20 -0.50
C ALA A 36 -15.60 -11.51 -0.09
N LEU A 37 -14.70 -12.22 0.61
CA LEU A 37 -13.38 -11.70 0.95
C LEU A 37 -12.54 -11.37 -0.29
N TYR A 38 -12.58 -12.22 -1.32
CA TYR A 38 -11.92 -11.94 -2.59
C TYR A 38 -12.46 -10.67 -3.24
N LEU A 39 -13.78 -10.49 -3.30
CA LEU A 39 -14.39 -9.27 -3.84
C LEU A 39 -14.01 -8.04 -3.01
N CYS A 40 -13.98 -8.15 -1.67
CA CYS A 40 -13.50 -7.08 -0.81
C CYS A 40 -12.04 -6.71 -1.14
N ALA A 41 -11.12 -7.69 -1.19
CA ALA A 41 -9.72 -7.45 -1.55
C ALA A 41 -9.57 -6.91 -2.99
N LEU A 42 -10.41 -7.36 -3.94
CA LEU A 42 -10.42 -6.86 -5.31
C LEU A 42 -10.75 -5.37 -5.35
N PHE A 43 -11.81 -4.94 -4.65
CA PHE A 43 -12.30 -3.56 -4.69
C PHE A 43 -11.54 -2.59 -3.77
N THR A 44 -10.91 -3.07 -2.69
CA THR A 44 -10.17 -2.22 -1.74
C THR A 44 -8.65 -2.37 -1.81
N GLY A 45 -8.13 -3.43 -2.42
CA GLY A 45 -6.70 -3.66 -2.58
C GLY A 45 -6.27 -3.59 -4.03
N MET A 46 -6.73 -4.55 -4.83
CA MET A 46 -6.22 -4.79 -6.18
C MET A 46 -6.54 -3.65 -7.16
N LEU A 47 -7.82 -3.31 -7.32
CA LEU A 47 -8.24 -2.24 -8.24
C LEU A 47 -7.70 -0.86 -7.83
N PRO A 48 -7.71 -0.47 -6.53
CA PRO A 48 -7.06 0.75 -6.10
C PRO A 48 -5.56 0.79 -6.41
N THR A 49 -4.82 -0.30 -6.19
CA THR A 49 -3.40 -0.35 -6.54
C THR A 49 -3.18 -0.21 -8.05
N VAL A 50 -4.00 -0.85 -8.90
CA VAL A 50 -3.97 -0.64 -10.35
C VAL A 50 -4.25 0.83 -10.70
N ALA A 51 -5.23 1.46 -10.06
CA ALA A 51 -5.52 2.87 -10.24
C ALA A 51 -4.32 3.75 -9.81
N ALA A 52 -3.67 3.44 -8.69
CA ALA A 52 -2.46 4.12 -8.23
C ALA A 52 -1.30 3.96 -9.23
N THR A 53 -1.15 2.78 -9.83
CA THR A 53 -0.18 2.53 -10.91
C THR A 53 -0.46 3.41 -12.12
N ALA A 54 -1.73 3.59 -12.50
CA ALA A 54 -2.10 4.52 -13.57
C ALA A 54 -1.78 5.98 -13.21
N ALA A 55 -2.07 6.42 -11.97
CA ALA A 55 -1.68 7.74 -11.48
C ALA A 55 -0.15 7.93 -11.53
N MET A 56 0.61 6.91 -11.11
CA MET A 56 2.07 6.90 -11.21
C MET A 56 2.54 7.04 -12.65
N PHE A 57 1.94 6.28 -13.58
CA PHE A 57 2.27 6.35 -14.99
C PHE A 57 2.06 7.76 -15.53
N LEU A 58 0.94 8.43 -15.22
CA LEU A 58 0.68 9.80 -15.67
C LEU A 58 1.70 10.81 -15.11
N LEU A 59 2.04 10.72 -13.83
CA LEU A 59 3.06 11.56 -13.20
C LEU A 59 4.45 11.30 -13.81
N ALA A 60 4.81 10.04 -14.00
CA ALA A 60 6.08 9.65 -14.59
C ALA A 60 6.17 10.04 -16.07
N LEU A 61 5.07 9.94 -16.83
CA LEU A 61 4.98 10.39 -18.22
C LEU A 61 5.18 11.90 -18.32
N ARG A 62 4.60 12.65 -17.39
CA ARG A 62 4.81 14.09 -17.28
C ARG A 62 6.29 14.41 -16.97
N GLN A 63 6.90 13.75 -15.98
CA GLN A 63 8.34 13.89 -15.66
C GLN A 63 9.26 13.42 -16.80
N ALA A 64 8.80 12.48 -17.61
CA ALA A 64 9.51 11.93 -18.75
C ALA A 64 9.34 12.74 -20.03
N ALA A 65 8.64 13.88 -19.98
CA ALA A 65 8.32 14.70 -21.15
C ALA A 65 7.62 13.88 -22.27
N GLY A 66 6.71 12.98 -21.89
CA GLY A 66 5.93 12.18 -22.83
C GLY A 66 6.55 10.83 -23.22
N GLN A 67 7.76 10.50 -22.75
CA GLN A 67 8.38 9.20 -23.04
C GLN A 67 7.65 8.07 -22.29
N VAL A 68 7.01 7.18 -23.04
CA VAL A 68 6.16 6.10 -22.50
C VAL A 68 6.99 5.03 -21.79
N ARG A 69 8.09 4.55 -22.38
CA ARG A 69 8.94 3.49 -21.78
C ARG A 69 9.40 3.83 -20.36
N PRO A 70 10.09 4.96 -20.08
CA PRO A 70 10.51 5.29 -18.72
C PRO A 70 9.34 5.43 -17.75
N ALA A 71 8.22 5.99 -18.21
CA ALA A 71 7.02 6.15 -17.39
C ALA A 71 6.42 4.79 -17.00
N LEU A 72 6.35 3.86 -17.95
CA LEU A 72 5.86 2.51 -17.72
C LEU A 72 6.78 1.73 -16.78
N ILE A 73 8.10 1.83 -16.95
CA ILE A 73 9.08 1.20 -16.06
C ILE A 73 8.90 1.69 -14.62
N VAL A 74 8.75 2.99 -14.41
CA VAL A 74 8.52 3.57 -13.08
C VAL A 74 7.19 3.10 -12.49
N ALA A 75 6.11 3.11 -13.26
CA ALA A 75 4.80 2.67 -12.82
C ALA A 75 4.78 1.18 -12.44
N LEU A 76 5.37 0.32 -13.27
CA LEU A 76 5.50 -1.11 -12.99
C LEU A 76 6.42 -1.37 -11.79
N THR A 77 7.48 -0.59 -11.62
CA THR A 77 8.34 -0.69 -10.43
C THR A 77 7.54 -0.38 -9.17
N PHE A 78 6.74 0.70 -9.16
CA PHE A 78 5.85 0.99 -8.04
C PHE A 78 4.90 -0.20 -7.77
N ALA A 79 4.25 -0.70 -8.82
CA ALA A 79 3.23 -1.73 -8.70
C ALA A 79 3.74 -3.10 -8.25
N LEU A 80 4.97 -3.48 -8.64
CA LEU A 80 5.49 -4.84 -8.49
C LEU A 80 6.71 -4.95 -7.57
N ALA A 81 7.49 -3.87 -7.44
CA ALA A 81 8.76 -3.87 -6.72
C ALA A 81 8.66 -3.17 -5.35
N THR A 82 7.45 -2.80 -4.92
CA THR A 82 7.21 -2.17 -3.61
C THR A 82 6.16 -2.93 -2.82
N PRO A 83 6.06 -2.72 -1.48
CA PRO A 83 5.03 -3.35 -0.66
C PRO A 83 3.60 -3.08 -1.14
N ALA A 84 3.36 -2.11 -2.03
CA ALA A 84 2.06 -1.96 -2.69
C ALA A 84 1.55 -3.27 -3.33
N PHE A 85 2.44 -4.14 -3.82
CA PHE A 85 2.04 -5.42 -4.44
C PHE A 85 1.42 -6.42 -3.44
N PRO A 86 2.13 -6.89 -2.39
CA PRO A 86 1.55 -7.84 -1.45
C PRO A 86 0.36 -7.26 -0.68
N TYR A 87 0.31 -5.96 -0.41
CA TYR A 87 -0.87 -5.35 0.24
C TYR A 87 -2.06 -5.13 -0.72
N ALA A 88 -1.87 -5.25 -2.03
CA ALA A 88 -2.98 -5.24 -2.99
C ALA A 88 -3.80 -6.56 -2.99
N THR A 89 -3.25 -7.64 -2.42
CA THR A 89 -3.89 -8.97 -2.44
C THR A 89 -4.72 -9.27 -1.18
N VAL A 90 -4.72 -8.36 -0.21
CA VAL A 90 -5.38 -8.54 1.09
C VAL A 90 -6.38 -7.43 1.39
N PHE A 91 -7.35 -7.74 2.25
CA PHE A 91 -8.39 -6.81 2.65
C PHE A 91 -7.89 -5.87 3.77
N TYR A 92 -6.98 -4.95 3.41
CA TYR A 92 -6.47 -3.87 4.27
C TYR A 92 -6.81 -2.48 3.70
N GLY A 93 -6.86 -1.48 4.57
CA GLY A 93 -7.08 -0.07 4.17
C GLY A 93 -5.89 0.57 3.44
N HIS A 94 -4.68 0.05 3.63
CA HIS A 94 -3.43 0.71 3.21
C HIS A 94 -3.35 0.99 1.71
N ALA A 95 -3.70 0.01 0.88
CA ALA A 95 -3.69 0.13 -0.57
C ALA A 95 -4.74 1.14 -1.06
N LEU A 96 -5.97 1.07 -0.53
CA LEU A 96 -7.04 2.02 -0.86
C LEU A 96 -6.66 3.46 -0.46
N CYS A 97 -6.18 3.65 0.77
CA CYS A 97 -5.73 4.95 1.27
C CYS A 97 -4.64 5.55 0.38
N GLY A 98 -3.59 4.77 0.09
CA GLY A 98 -2.50 5.19 -0.79
C GLY A 98 -2.96 5.57 -2.19
N ALA A 99 -3.84 4.78 -2.79
CA ALA A 99 -4.39 5.04 -4.12
C ALA A 99 -5.22 6.34 -4.18
N LEU A 100 -6.08 6.56 -3.18
CA LEU A 100 -6.91 7.76 -3.09
C LEU A 100 -6.06 9.02 -2.90
N LEU A 101 -5.07 8.98 -2.00
CA LEU A 101 -4.11 10.06 -1.81
C LEU A 101 -3.30 10.34 -3.07
N MET A 102 -2.84 9.29 -3.74
CA MET A 102 -2.04 9.41 -4.96
C MET A 102 -2.84 10.02 -6.11
N TRP A 103 -4.10 9.64 -6.29
CA TRP A 103 -4.96 10.27 -7.29
C TRP A 103 -5.27 11.71 -6.96
N ALA A 104 -5.63 12.02 -5.70
CA ALA A 104 -5.88 13.40 -5.30
C ALA A 104 -4.65 14.29 -5.55
N PHE A 105 -3.46 13.80 -5.19
CA PHE A 105 -2.20 14.49 -5.48
C PHE A 105 -1.96 14.64 -6.99
N THR A 106 -2.11 13.58 -7.76
CA THR A 106 -1.93 13.58 -9.22
C THR A 106 -2.81 14.60 -9.91
N LEU A 107 -4.10 14.64 -9.55
CA LEU A 107 -5.07 15.57 -10.12
C LEU A 107 -4.71 17.03 -9.83
N VAL A 108 -4.25 17.34 -8.62
CA VAL A 108 -3.79 18.69 -8.26
C VAL A 108 -2.49 19.05 -8.99
N ALA A 109 -1.53 18.12 -9.05
CA ALA A 109 -0.21 18.33 -9.62
C ALA A 109 -0.23 18.48 -11.15
N LEU A 110 -1.06 17.70 -11.84
CA LEU A 110 -1.15 17.69 -13.31
C LEU A 110 -2.16 18.69 -13.88
N HIS A 111 -3.10 19.18 -13.07
CA HIS A 111 -3.97 20.27 -13.51
C HIS A 111 -3.14 21.54 -13.73
N GLU A 112 -3.41 22.22 -14.84
CA GLU A 112 -2.75 23.46 -15.20
C GLU A 112 -3.63 24.65 -14.82
N PRO A 113 -3.09 25.68 -14.13
CA PRO A 113 -3.89 26.79 -13.60
C PRO A 113 -4.66 27.59 -14.66
N GLU A 114 -4.23 27.57 -15.92
CA GLU A 114 -4.87 28.30 -17.02
C GLU A 114 -6.21 27.68 -17.44
N HIS A 115 -6.45 26.41 -17.10
CA HIS A 115 -7.68 25.71 -17.49
C HIS A 115 -8.77 25.85 -16.42
N PRO A 116 -10.06 26.01 -16.83
CA PRO A 116 -11.16 26.08 -15.87
C PRO A 116 -11.28 24.76 -15.09
N PRO A 117 -11.35 24.80 -13.75
CA PRO A 117 -11.28 23.59 -12.93
C PRO A 117 -12.57 22.75 -12.95
N GLY A 118 -13.68 23.26 -13.48
CA GLY A 118 -14.95 22.51 -13.56
C GLY A 118 -15.34 21.90 -12.20
N ARG A 119 -15.61 20.58 -12.16
CA ARG A 119 -15.88 19.81 -10.93
C ARG A 119 -14.64 19.15 -10.31
N LEU A 120 -13.46 19.32 -10.89
CA LEU A 120 -12.22 18.69 -10.44
C LEU A 120 -11.93 18.91 -8.94
N PRO A 121 -12.04 20.14 -8.38
CA PRO A 121 -11.70 20.34 -6.96
C PRO A 121 -12.60 19.52 -6.03
N LEU A 122 -13.89 19.42 -6.35
CA LEU A 122 -14.84 18.60 -5.58
C LEU A 122 -14.47 17.12 -5.65
N GLY A 123 -14.05 16.64 -6.83
CA GLY A 123 -13.53 15.28 -7.02
C GLY A 123 -12.26 15.01 -6.20
N VAL A 124 -11.31 15.94 -6.19
CA VAL A 124 -10.11 15.85 -5.31
C VAL A 124 -10.53 15.79 -3.85
N GLY A 125 -11.49 16.61 -3.43
CA GLY A 125 -12.04 16.59 -2.08
C GLY A 125 -12.67 15.26 -1.69
N LEU A 126 -13.45 14.67 -2.60
CA LEU A 126 -14.07 13.36 -2.39
C LEU A 126 -13.02 12.27 -2.22
N LEU A 127 -11.93 12.30 -3.00
CA LEU A 127 -10.83 11.34 -2.87
C LEU A 127 -10.09 11.51 -1.54
N LEU A 128 -9.76 12.74 -1.15
CA LEU A 128 -9.10 13.03 0.12
C LEU A 128 -9.97 12.63 1.32
N GLY A 129 -11.26 12.96 1.30
CA GLY A 129 -12.19 12.56 2.36
C GLY A 129 -12.32 11.04 2.47
N ALA A 130 -12.40 10.33 1.34
CA ALA A 130 -12.43 8.87 1.32
C ALA A 130 -11.13 8.26 1.87
N ALA A 131 -9.97 8.89 1.62
CA ALA A 131 -8.70 8.44 2.20
C ALA A 131 -8.70 8.55 3.73
N VAL A 132 -9.22 9.65 4.28
CA VAL A 132 -9.34 9.87 5.74
C VAL A 132 -10.30 8.89 6.40
N VAL A 133 -11.42 8.57 5.75
CA VAL A 133 -12.37 7.55 6.24
C VAL A 133 -11.77 6.15 6.20
N THR A 134 -10.92 5.88 5.20
CA THR A 134 -10.19 4.62 5.11
C THR A 134 -9.14 4.51 6.22
N GLU A 135 -8.36 5.58 6.44
CA GLU A 135 -7.33 5.66 7.48
C GLU A 135 -7.23 7.08 8.06
N TYR A 136 -7.50 7.22 9.37
CA TYR A 136 -7.46 8.53 10.03
C TYR A 136 -6.11 9.28 9.85
N PRO A 137 -4.93 8.63 9.86
CA PRO A 137 -3.66 9.30 9.60
C PRO A 137 -3.59 10.08 8.28
N ALA A 138 -4.40 9.69 7.27
CA ALA A 138 -4.44 10.37 5.98
C ALA A 138 -4.93 11.83 6.06
N ALA A 139 -5.46 12.27 7.21
CA ALA A 139 -5.90 13.66 7.41
C ALA A 139 -4.75 14.66 7.21
N VAL A 140 -3.54 14.35 7.68
CA VAL A 140 -2.38 15.25 7.51
C VAL A 140 -1.93 15.31 6.03
N PRO A 141 -1.73 14.19 5.31
CA PRO A 141 -1.50 14.21 3.87
C PRO A 141 -2.60 14.94 3.09
N ALA A 142 -3.87 14.78 3.45
CA ALA A 142 -4.96 15.51 2.82
C ALA A 142 -4.82 17.02 2.97
N LEU A 143 -4.47 17.51 4.18
CA LEU A 143 -4.20 18.93 4.40
C LEU A 143 -3.00 19.42 3.59
N LEU A 144 -1.95 18.62 3.44
CA LEU A 144 -0.79 18.95 2.60
C LEU A 144 -1.19 19.08 1.12
N VAL A 145 -2.06 18.19 0.62
CA VAL A 145 -2.59 18.29 -0.76
C VAL A 145 -3.51 19.51 -0.92
N VAL A 146 -4.33 19.84 0.07
CA VAL A 146 -5.16 21.06 0.08
C VAL A 146 -4.28 22.32 0.07
N ALA A 147 -3.19 22.34 0.83
CA ALA A 147 -2.23 23.43 0.83
C ALA A 147 -1.54 23.59 -0.53
N LEU A 148 -1.12 22.48 -1.16
CA LEU A 148 -0.60 22.48 -2.52
C LEU A 148 -1.63 23.03 -3.51
N ALA A 149 -2.90 22.62 -3.40
CA ALA A 149 -3.98 23.10 -4.25
C ALA A 149 -4.23 24.61 -4.05
N ALA A 150 -4.18 25.11 -2.81
CA ALA A 150 -4.33 26.53 -2.51
C ALA A 150 -3.18 27.36 -3.10
N TRP A 151 -1.95 26.85 -3.00
CA TRP A 151 -0.77 27.50 -3.57
C TRP A 151 -0.79 27.52 -5.11
N ARG A 152 -1.14 26.39 -5.74
CA ARG A 152 -1.07 26.23 -7.20
C ARG A 152 -2.26 26.84 -7.95
N HIS A 153 -3.46 26.71 -7.38
CA HIS A 153 -4.73 27.02 -8.06
C HIS A 153 -5.56 28.08 -7.32
N GLY A 154 -5.04 28.63 -6.22
CA GLY A 154 -5.70 29.66 -5.42
C GLY A 154 -6.68 29.14 -4.37
N ARG A 155 -7.06 30.02 -3.45
CA ARG A 155 -7.91 29.71 -2.28
C ARG A 155 -9.30 29.20 -2.67
N GLY A 156 -9.87 29.69 -3.77
CA GLY A 156 -11.19 29.27 -4.26
C GLY A 156 -11.20 27.80 -4.72
N PHE A 157 -10.14 27.34 -5.39
CA PHE A 157 -9.98 25.92 -5.75
C PHE A 157 -9.90 25.07 -4.47
N ALA A 158 -9.02 25.44 -3.54
CA ALA A 158 -8.83 24.70 -2.29
C ALA A 158 -10.09 24.63 -1.43
N MET A 159 -10.88 25.71 -1.34
CA MET A 159 -12.16 25.68 -0.62
C MET A 159 -13.12 24.66 -1.22
N ARG A 160 -13.16 24.54 -2.55
CA ARG A 160 -13.97 23.52 -3.22
C ARG A 160 -13.43 22.11 -3.02
N VAL A 161 -12.10 21.94 -2.85
CA VAL A 161 -11.53 20.66 -2.37
C VAL A 161 -12.04 20.33 -0.97
N VAL A 162 -11.99 21.28 -0.04
CA VAL A 162 -12.52 21.07 1.32
C VAL A 162 -14.00 20.70 1.28
N LEU A 163 -14.82 21.42 0.50
CA LEU A 163 -16.25 21.11 0.32
C LEU A 163 -16.49 19.70 -0.25
N GLY A 164 -15.63 19.22 -1.15
CA GLY A 164 -15.73 17.86 -1.67
C GLY A 164 -15.47 16.78 -0.61
N GLY A 165 -14.72 17.08 0.45
CA GLY A 165 -14.46 16.17 1.56
C GLY A 165 -15.55 16.16 2.64
N VAL A 166 -16.40 17.17 2.70
CA VAL A 166 -17.45 17.32 3.73
C VAL A 166 -18.40 16.12 3.81
N PRO A 167 -18.90 15.53 2.70
CA PRO A 167 -19.78 14.36 2.79
C PRO A 167 -19.17 13.19 3.57
N TRP A 168 -17.86 12.96 3.42
CA TRP A 168 -17.14 11.91 4.15
C TRP A 168 -16.95 12.25 5.62
N ALA A 169 -16.65 13.51 5.94
CA ALA A 169 -16.56 13.96 7.33
C ALA A 169 -17.90 13.81 8.06
N LEU A 170 -19.02 14.14 7.39
CA LEU A 170 -20.37 13.97 7.92
C LEU A 170 -20.73 12.49 8.09
N ALA A 171 -20.43 11.65 7.10
CA ALA A 171 -20.66 10.20 7.18
C ALA A 171 -19.87 9.58 8.35
N LEU A 172 -18.61 9.99 8.53
CA LEU A 172 -17.77 9.51 9.62
C LEU A 172 -18.28 9.96 10.98
N ALA A 173 -18.66 11.24 11.13
CA ALA A 173 -19.25 11.77 12.35
C ALA A 173 -20.56 11.05 12.71
N ALA A 174 -21.40 10.74 11.71
CA ALA A 174 -22.63 9.98 11.89
C ALA A 174 -22.34 8.53 12.33
N TYR A 175 -21.39 7.86 11.67
CA TYR A 175 -20.94 6.52 12.04
C TYR A 175 -20.42 6.47 13.48
N HIS A 176 -19.52 7.39 13.84
CA HIS A 176 -18.99 7.49 15.20
C HIS A 176 -20.07 7.76 16.24
N THR A 177 -21.04 8.62 15.93
CA THR A 177 -22.16 8.90 16.84
C THR A 177 -23.03 7.65 17.03
N ALA A 178 -23.33 6.93 15.95
CA ALA A 178 -24.15 5.72 16.00
C ALA A 178 -23.45 4.55 16.72
N ALA A 179 -22.14 4.36 16.48
CA ALA A 179 -21.39 3.24 17.03
C ALA A 179 -20.81 3.51 18.44
N PHE A 180 -20.43 4.75 18.72
CA PHE A 180 -19.62 5.13 19.90
C PHE A 180 -20.22 6.26 20.73
N GLY A 181 -21.39 6.77 20.32
CA GLY A 181 -22.15 7.79 21.06
C GLY A 181 -21.64 9.23 20.92
N HIS A 182 -20.59 9.49 20.14
CA HIS A 182 -20.05 10.83 19.94
C HIS A 182 -19.28 10.94 18.60
N PRO A 183 -19.41 12.04 17.83
CA PRO A 183 -18.82 12.14 16.48
C PRO A 183 -17.29 12.12 16.43
N LEU A 184 -16.64 12.45 17.54
CA LEU A 184 -15.17 12.44 17.68
C LEU A 184 -14.63 11.23 18.44
N ARG A 185 -15.49 10.34 18.93
CA ARG A 185 -15.04 9.08 19.52
C ARG A 185 -14.90 8.04 18.42
N THR A 186 -13.74 7.43 18.35
CA THR A 186 -13.38 6.42 17.36
C THR A 186 -13.43 5.02 17.99
N GLY A 187 -13.31 3.99 17.15
CA GLY A 187 -13.14 2.62 17.66
C GLY A 187 -11.89 2.44 18.54
N TYR A 188 -10.90 3.32 18.42
CA TYR A 188 -9.69 3.28 19.25
C TYR A 188 -9.93 3.74 20.69
N ASP A 189 -11.04 4.41 20.98
CA ASP A 189 -11.44 4.74 22.36
C ASP A 189 -12.06 3.54 23.10
N PHE A 190 -12.40 2.46 22.38
CA PHE A 190 -13.09 1.28 22.88
C PHE A 190 -12.34 -0.03 22.56
N VAL A 191 -11.00 0.04 22.52
CA VAL A 191 -10.16 -1.13 22.28
C VAL A 191 -10.39 -2.17 23.39
N TYR A 192 -10.90 -3.35 22.99
CA TYR A 192 -11.31 -4.39 23.93
C TYR A 192 -10.14 -5.11 24.62
N ARG A 193 -9.02 -5.32 23.91
CA ARG A 193 -7.86 -6.02 24.47
C ARG A 193 -7.02 -5.05 25.29
N GLU A 194 -6.85 -5.33 26.58
CA GLU A 194 -6.14 -4.47 27.53
C GLU A 194 -4.74 -4.09 27.06
N GLU A 195 -3.98 -5.05 26.50
CA GLU A 195 -2.64 -4.82 25.95
C GLU A 195 -2.62 -3.69 24.89
N PHE A 196 -3.54 -3.74 23.93
CA PHE A 196 -3.64 -2.72 22.88
C PHE A 196 -4.26 -1.42 23.42
N ALA A 197 -5.16 -1.52 24.40
CA ALA A 197 -5.76 -0.35 25.02
C ALA A 197 -4.70 0.47 25.79
N GLU A 198 -3.77 -0.18 26.50
CA GLU A 198 -2.69 0.51 27.20
C GLU A 198 -1.74 1.22 26.24
N GLY A 199 -1.33 0.55 25.15
CA GLY A 199 -0.51 1.16 24.10
C GLY A 199 -1.17 2.37 23.44
N MET A 200 -2.49 2.38 23.31
CA MET A 200 -3.27 3.47 22.71
C MET A 200 -3.68 4.57 23.69
N ARG A 201 -3.51 4.35 25.01
CA ARG A 201 -4.06 5.21 26.08
C ARG A 201 -3.63 6.67 25.97
N VAL A 202 -2.40 6.92 25.52
CA VAL A 202 -1.84 8.27 25.37
C VAL A 202 -1.74 8.62 23.89
N ARG A 203 -2.53 9.60 23.44
CA ARG A 203 -2.53 10.11 22.06
C ARG A 203 -2.64 9.01 20.99
N TYR A 204 -3.43 7.97 21.25
CA TYR A 204 -3.58 6.82 20.34
C TYR A 204 -2.23 6.15 20.01
N GLY A 205 -1.33 6.08 21.00
CA GLY A 205 -0.05 5.40 20.90
C GLY A 205 0.99 6.12 20.03
N ILE A 206 0.78 7.41 19.78
CA ILE A 206 1.71 8.25 19.01
C ILE A 206 2.61 9.04 19.99
N HIS A 207 3.91 8.80 19.87
CA HIS A 207 5.00 9.40 20.62
C HIS A 207 5.95 10.17 19.70
N ALA A 208 7.05 10.68 20.26
CA ALA A 208 8.12 11.23 19.45
C ALA A 208 8.75 10.10 18.61
N PRO A 209 9.13 10.35 17.34
CA PRO A 209 9.76 9.34 16.50
C PRO A 209 11.02 8.77 17.14
N GLU A 210 11.11 7.44 17.22
CA GLU A 210 12.27 6.75 17.78
C GLU A 210 13.30 6.45 16.68
N LEU A 211 14.57 6.77 16.95
CA LEU A 211 15.66 6.51 15.99
C LEU A 211 15.83 5.01 15.72
N HIS A 212 15.62 4.17 16.74
CA HIS A 212 15.64 2.72 16.60
C HIS A 212 14.56 2.24 15.63
N ALA A 213 13.30 2.64 15.84
CA ALA A 213 12.20 2.31 14.94
C ALA A 213 12.45 2.85 13.52
N LEU A 214 12.99 4.06 13.35
CA LEU A 214 13.38 4.57 12.04
C LEU A 214 14.42 3.67 11.34
N GLY A 215 15.45 3.24 12.08
CA GLY A 215 16.47 2.32 11.57
C GLY A 215 15.85 1.00 11.11
N GLU A 216 15.03 0.40 11.96
CA GLU A 216 14.36 -0.87 11.66
C GLU A 216 13.35 -0.76 10.49
N LEU A 217 12.62 0.34 10.38
CA LEU A 217 11.67 0.59 9.30
C LEU A 217 12.34 0.86 7.96
N LEU A 218 13.57 1.39 7.94
CA LEU A 218 14.29 1.69 6.72
C LEU A 218 15.19 0.53 6.28
N VAL A 219 16.06 0.05 7.16
CA VAL A 219 17.14 -0.90 6.82
C VAL A 219 17.08 -2.22 7.59
N GLY A 220 16.22 -2.33 8.61
CA GLY A 220 16.10 -3.53 9.43
C GLY A 220 15.76 -4.77 8.60
N SER A 221 16.33 -5.92 8.97
CA SER A 221 16.03 -7.20 8.28
C SER A 221 14.61 -7.69 8.56
N TYR A 222 13.97 -7.19 9.61
CA TYR A 222 12.63 -7.56 10.01
C TYR A 222 11.53 -6.75 9.29
N ARG A 223 11.62 -5.42 9.31
CA ARG A 223 10.59 -4.50 8.75
C ARG A 223 11.14 -3.52 7.70
N GLY A 224 12.42 -3.58 7.37
CA GLY A 224 13.09 -2.56 6.59
C GLY A 224 12.55 -2.43 5.16
N LEU A 225 12.10 -1.23 4.82
CA LEU A 225 11.61 -0.90 3.49
C LEU A 225 12.69 -1.08 2.41
N PHE A 226 13.92 -0.66 2.68
CA PHE A 226 15.06 -0.81 1.75
C PHE A 226 15.57 -2.25 1.69
N TYR A 227 15.40 -3.01 2.76
CA TYR A 227 15.73 -4.43 2.78
C TYR A 227 14.75 -5.23 1.88
N LEU A 228 13.45 -4.98 2.03
CA LEU A 228 12.42 -5.63 1.21
C LEU A 228 12.43 -5.14 -0.24
N SER A 229 12.56 -3.84 -0.45
CA SER A 229 12.44 -3.20 -1.76
C SER A 229 13.67 -2.32 -2.04
N PRO A 230 14.83 -2.91 -2.35
CA PRO A 230 16.09 -2.16 -2.50
C PRO A 230 16.05 -1.05 -3.56
N VAL A 231 15.21 -1.15 -4.58
CA VAL A 231 15.01 -0.06 -5.57
C VAL A 231 14.51 1.24 -4.95
N ILE A 232 13.82 1.17 -3.80
CA ILE A 232 13.31 2.34 -3.08
C ILE A 232 14.46 3.23 -2.58
N VAL A 233 15.66 2.69 -2.33
CA VAL A 233 16.84 3.51 -1.97
C VAL A 233 17.13 4.52 -3.08
N LEU A 234 17.06 4.09 -4.34
CA LEU A 234 17.27 4.97 -5.48
C LEU A 234 16.11 5.96 -5.63
N ALA A 235 14.87 5.51 -5.44
CA ALA A 235 13.70 6.41 -5.49
C ALA A 235 13.77 7.47 -4.38
N ALA A 236 14.18 7.13 -3.16
CA ALA A 236 14.39 8.07 -2.07
C ALA A 236 15.47 9.10 -2.41
N TRP A 237 16.60 8.66 -3.00
CA TRP A 237 17.63 9.56 -3.51
C TRP A 237 17.10 10.50 -4.60
N GLY A 238 16.31 9.99 -5.54
CA GLY A 238 15.77 10.77 -6.64
C GLY A 238 14.60 11.68 -6.24
N LEU A 239 13.93 11.42 -5.11
CA LEU A 239 12.88 12.27 -4.56
C LEU A 239 13.46 13.56 -3.96
N TRP A 240 14.75 13.55 -3.62
CA TRP A 240 15.44 14.72 -3.09
C TRP A 240 15.09 15.96 -3.92
N PRO A 241 14.64 17.07 -3.30
CA PRO A 241 14.00 18.17 -3.99
C PRO A 241 15.02 18.93 -4.85
N ARG A 242 15.18 18.44 -6.08
CA ARG A 242 15.94 19.09 -7.16
C ARG A 242 14.95 19.62 -8.18
N PRO A 243 15.31 20.64 -8.97
CA PRO A 243 14.49 21.06 -10.11
C PRO A 243 14.31 19.87 -11.06
N GLN A 244 13.08 19.36 -11.17
CA GLN A 244 12.72 18.27 -12.08
C GLN A 244 11.62 18.74 -13.02
N PRO A 245 11.92 19.64 -13.97
CA PRO A 245 10.93 20.05 -14.95
C PRO A 245 10.36 18.80 -15.64
N PRO A 246 9.03 18.72 -15.80
CA PRO A 246 8.05 19.78 -15.60
C PRO A 246 7.31 19.77 -14.24
N LEU A 247 7.69 18.93 -13.27
CA LEU A 247 7.14 19.02 -11.91
C LEU A 247 7.79 20.16 -11.12
N THR A 248 6.96 21.00 -10.49
CA THR A 248 7.43 22.16 -9.73
C THR A 248 8.03 21.74 -8.38
N ARG A 249 8.94 22.56 -7.81
CA ARG A 249 9.52 22.29 -6.48
C ARG A 249 8.46 22.09 -5.39
N PRO A 250 7.37 22.88 -5.31
CA PRO A 250 6.34 22.68 -4.29
C PRO A 250 5.59 21.35 -4.40
N VAL A 251 5.41 20.81 -5.61
CA VAL A 251 4.85 19.47 -5.82
C VAL A 251 5.78 18.42 -5.19
N MET A 252 7.09 18.51 -5.45
CA MET A 252 8.08 17.59 -4.88
C MET A 252 8.21 17.75 -3.35
N HIS A 253 8.18 18.97 -2.82
CA HIS A 253 8.19 19.22 -1.37
C HIS A 253 6.95 18.65 -0.69
N THR A 254 5.78 18.74 -1.32
CA THR A 254 4.54 18.17 -0.77
C THR A 254 4.63 16.65 -0.71
N ALA A 255 5.14 16.00 -1.77
CA ALA A 255 5.38 14.57 -1.78
C ALA A 255 6.37 14.15 -0.68
N LEU A 256 7.49 14.86 -0.55
CA LEU A 256 8.49 14.62 0.50
C LEU A 256 7.90 14.80 1.91
N ALA A 257 7.06 15.83 2.12
CA ALA A 257 6.40 16.07 3.39
C ALA A 257 5.44 14.93 3.76
N ILE A 258 4.69 14.39 2.79
CA ILE A 258 3.79 13.25 3.02
C ILE A 258 4.59 11.97 3.36
N VAL A 259 5.69 11.72 2.64
CA VAL A 259 6.61 10.60 2.91
C VAL A 259 7.21 10.73 4.31
N ALA A 260 7.73 11.92 4.65
CA ALA A 260 8.30 12.19 5.96
C ALA A 260 7.25 12.04 7.07
N PHE A 261 6.02 12.49 6.84
CA PHE A 261 4.92 12.33 7.80
C PHE A 261 4.66 10.86 8.13
N TYR A 262 4.43 10.00 7.13
CA TYR A 262 4.15 8.58 7.40
C TYR A 262 5.33 7.87 8.04
N LEU A 263 6.55 8.19 7.63
CA LEU A 263 7.76 7.61 8.22
C LEU A 263 7.92 7.99 9.69
N LEU A 264 7.79 9.28 10.02
CA LEU A 264 7.92 9.77 11.39
C LEU A 264 6.75 9.33 12.27
N LEU A 265 5.53 9.30 11.72
CA LEU A 265 4.35 8.80 12.42
C LEU A 265 4.54 7.33 12.82
N ASN A 266 4.95 6.47 11.88
CA ASN A 266 5.13 5.06 12.17
C ASN A 266 6.29 4.81 13.15
N ALA A 267 7.37 5.59 13.03
CA ALA A 267 8.49 5.50 13.98
C ALA A 267 8.16 6.00 15.38
N GLY A 268 7.12 6.82 15.55
CA GLY A 268 6.61 7.23 16.85
C GLY A 268 5.46 6.38 17.37
N TYR A 269 5.00 5.39 16.60
CA TYR A 269 3.87 4.55 16.97
C TYR A 269 4.32 3.41 17.89
N TYR A 270 3.60 3.15 18.98
CA TYR A 270 3.96 2.11 19.95
C TYR A 270 4.12 0.71 19.31
N MET A 271 3.36 0.44 18.24
CA MET A 271 3.45 -0.78 17.44
C MET A 271 4.02 -0.46 16.05
N TRP A 272 5.18 0.19 16.04
CA TRP A 272 5.88 0.60 14.82
C TRP A 272 6.13 -0.57 13.85
N ASP A 273 6.28 -1.79 14.38
CA ASP A 273 6.48 -3.02 13.62
C ASP A 273 5.24 -3.44 12.81
N GLY A 274 4.05 -2.94 13.18
CA GLY A 274 2.80 -3.28 12.52
C GLY A 274 2.33 -4.71 12.75
N GLY A 275 2.68 -5.37 13.86
CA GLY A 275 2.17 -6.69 14.22
C GLY A 275 2.47 -7.74 13.14
N ALA A 276 1.50 -8.62 12.84
CA ALA A 276 1.66 -9.58 11.75
C ALA A 276 1.58 -8.87 10.39
N ALA A 277 2.69 -8.85 9.66
CA ALA A 277 2.87 -8.01 8.48
C ALA A 277 4.07 -8.48 7.64
N TYR A 278 4.21 -7.98 6.41
CA TYR A 278 5.35 -8.19 5.52
C TYR A 278 5.92 -6.82 5.20
N GLY A 279 7.08 -6.49 5.79
CA GLY A 279 7.61 -5.13 5.77
C GLY A 279 6.83 -4.14 6.64
N PRO A 280 7.03 -2.83 6.42
CA PRO A 280 6.48 -1.78 7.27
C PRO A 280 5.11 -1.32 6.75
N ARG A 281 4.05 -2.08 7.07
CA ARG A 281 2.71 -1.91 6.45
C ARG A 281 2.12 -0.51 6.53
N HIS A 282 2.38 0.22 7.63
CA HIS A 282 1.88 1.58 7.83
C HIS A 282 2.53 2.61 6.89
N LEU A 283 3.60 2.25 6.17
CA LEU A 283 4.24 3.09 5.16
C LEU A 283 3.66 2.90 3.76
N VAL A 284 2.83 1.87 3.54
CA VAL A 284 2.25 1.57 2.22
C VAL A 284 1.53 2.77 1.59
N PRO A 285 0.73 3.58 2.33
CA PRO A 285 0.05 4.73 1.73
C PRO A 285 0.98 5.79 1.12
N MET A 286 2.24 5.88 1.55
CA MET A 286 3.19 6.89 1.07
C MET A 286 3.98 6.47 -0.16
N LEU A 287 3.99 5.17 -0.50
CA LEU A 287 4.90 4.58 -1.49
C LEU A 287 4.76 5.21 -2.88
N GLY A 288 3.54 5.55 -3.28
CA GLY A 288 3.28 6.21 -4.57
C GLY A 288 3.95 7.58 -4.67
N LEU A 289 3.99 8.35 -3.58
CA LEU A 289 4.64 9.66 -3.58
C LEU A 289 6.16 9.55 -3.44
N LEU A 290 6.65 8.55 -2.69
CA LEU A 290 8.08 8.24 -2.62
C LEU A 290 8.65 7.88 -4.00
N MET A 291 7.90 7.11 -4.77
CA MET A 291 8.29 6.65 -6.10
C MET A 291 8.27 7.75 -7.18
N LEU A 292 7.87 8.99 -6.86
CA LEU A 292 8.12 10.13 -7.75
C LEU A 292 9.61 10.31 -8.05
N GLY A 293 10.48 9.95 -7.11
CA GLY A 293 11.93 9.98 -7.29
C GLY A 293 12.51 8.84 -8.15
N ALA A 294 11.69 7.90 -8.61
CA ALA A 294 12.16 6.75 -9.37
C ALA A 294 12.63 7.09 -10.79
N LEU A 295 12.05 8.09 -11.45
CA LEU A 295 12.47 8.47 -12.80
C LEU A 295 13.89 9.08 -12.84
N PRO A 296 14.26 10.02 -11.96
CA PRO A 296 15.65 10.48 -11.82
C PRO A 296 16.63 9.34 -11.55
N ALA A 297 16.25 8.41 -10.68
CA ALA A 297 17.04 7.22 -10.37
C ALA A 297 17.28 6.34 -11.60
N TRP A 298 16.21 6.04 -12.34
CA TRP A 298 16.26 5.33 -13.62
C TRP A 298 17.22 6.00 -14.60
N ARG A 299 17.11 7.33 -14.77
CA ARG A 299 17.96 8.10 -15.70
C ARG A 299 19.43 8.10 -15.28
N ALA A 300 19.72 8.10 -13.98
CA ALA A 300 21.08 8.12 -13.47
C ALA A 300 21.79 6.77 -13.66
N SER A 301 21.11 5.65 -13.43
CA SER A 301 21.66 4.32 -13.68
C SER A 301 20.56 3.29 -13.97
N PRO A 302 20.19 3.11 -15.25
CA PRO A 302 19.16 2.15 -15.63
C PRO A 302 19.50 0.72 -15.19
N THR A 303 20.75 0.28 -15.37
CA THR A 303 21.19 -1.07 -15.03
C THR A 303 21.05 -1.36 -13.53
N LEU A 304 21.51 -0.45 -12.67
CA LEU A 304 21.38 -0.60 -11.22
C LEU A 304 19.90 -0.58 -10.81
N TYR A 305 19.12 0.33 -11.39
CA TYR A 305 17.68 0.41 -11.13
C TYR A 305 16.96 -0.89 -11.48
N VAL A 306 17.17 -1.46 -12.69
CA VAL A 306 16.58 -2.75 -13.08
C VAL A 306 17.01 -3.87 -12.15
N ALA A 307 18.30 -3.94 -11.80
CA ALA A 307 18.83 -5.00 -10.94
C ALA A 307 18.16 -4.97 -9.56
N LEU A 308 18.08 -3.80 -8.92
CA LEU A 308 17.42 -3.67 -7.62
C LEU A 308 15.90 -3.84 -7.70
N ALA A 309 15.28 -3.38 -8.79
CA ALA A 309 13.85 -3.60 -9.04
C ALA A 309 13.54 -5.09 -9.18
N ALA A 310 14.37 -5.85 -9.91
CA ALA A 310 14.19 -7.29 -10.09
C ALA A 310 14.29 -8.05 -8.76
N ILE A 311 15.27 -7.72 -7.91
CA ILE A 311 15.39 -8.29 -6.56
C ILE A 311 14.13 -7.99 -5.74
N ALA A 312 13.70 -6.73 -5.75
CA ALA A 312 12.50 -6.30 -5.03
C ALA A 312 11.23 -7.01 -5.53
N VAL A 313 11.07 -7.19 -6.85
CA VAL A 313 9.95 -7.94 -7.43
C VAL A 313 9.92 -9.39 -6.92
N LEU A 314 11.09 -10.05 -6.82
CA LEU A 314 11.17 -11.40 -6.26
C LEU A 314 10.71 -11.42 -4.80
N HIS A 315 11.15 -10.46 -3.97
CA HIS A 315 10.68 -10.35 -2.59
C HIS A 315 9.16 -10.13 -2.52
N MET A 316 8.63 -9.20 -3.32
CA MET A 316 7.19 -8.90 -3.32
C MET A 316 6.35 -10.08 -3.79
N LEU A 317 6.83 -10.86 -4.77
CA LEU A 317 6.18 -12.09 -5.21
C LEU A 317 6.15 -13.15 -4.12
N LEU A 318 7.27 -13.33 -3.39
CA LEU A 318 7.32 -14.24 -2.25
C LEU A 318 6.33 -13.80 -1.16
N GLY A 319 6.30 -12.51 -0.82
CA GLY A 319 5.37 -11.95 0.15
C GLY A 319 3.90 -12.12 -0.26
N ALA A 320 3.56 -11.82 -1.53
CA ALA A 320 2.20 -12.00 -2.03
C ALA A 320 1.78 -13.48 -2.05
N ALA A 321 2.69 -14.38 -2.40
CA ALA A 321 2.43 -15.82 -2.41
C ALA A 321 2.34 -16.43 -1.01
N ALA A 322 3.06 -15.89 -0.03
CA ALA A 322 3.02 -16.38 1.35
C ALA A 322 1.87 -15.77 2.18
N THR A 323 1.20 -14.75 1.63
CA THR A 323 0.38 -13.72 2.30
C THR A 323 1.20 -12.71 3.10
N PRO A 324 0.78 -11.43 3.17
CA PRO A 324 1.54 -10.40 3.85
C PRO A 324 1.47 -10.46 5.38
N GLU A 325 0.78 -11.41 6.00
CA GLU A 325 0.70 -11.53 7.47
C GLU A 325 1.86 -12.35 8.05
N ALA A 326 3.10 -11.94 7.79
CA ALA A 326 4.27 -12.63 8.36
C ALA A 326 4.32 -12.48 9.90
N PRO A 327 4.86 -13.49 10.62
CA PRO A 327 4.95 -13.50 12.08
C PRO A 327 5.60 -12.27 12.69
N GLN A 328 5.36 -12.08 13.99
CA GLN A 328 5.90 -10.96 14.76
C GLN A 328 7.38 -11.14 15.16
N HIS A 329 8.14 -11.97 14.43
CA HIS A 329 9.54 -12.27 14.70
C HIS A 329 10.22 -12.80 13.44
N GLY A 330 11.56 -12.79 13.44
CA GLY A 330 12.38 -13.40 12.40
C GLY A 330 12.34 -12.66 11.05
N ASN A 331 13.13 -13.13 10.08
CA ASN A 331 13.17 -12.50 8.77
C ASN A 331 11.92 -12.87 7.92
N PRO A 332 11.09 -11.90 7.47
CA PRO A 332 9.84 -12.21 6.77
C PRO A 332 10.09 -12.82 5.37
N ILE A 333 11.25 -12.59 4.77
CA ILE A 333 11.61 -13.13 3.46
C ILE A 333 12.07 -14.59 3.63
N TRP A 334 13.10 -14.79 4.44
CA TRP A 334 13.84 -16.05 4.47
C TRP A 334 13.28 -17.09 5.45
N GLU A 335 12.67 -16.63 6.54
CA GLU A 335 12.12 -17.52 7.58
C GLU A 335 10.60 -17.75 7.42
N TYR A 336 9.92 -16.90 6.64
CA TYR A 336 8.47 -16.99 6.41
C TYR A 336 8.09 -17.20 4.95
N ALA A 337 8.38 -16.24 4.08
CA ALA A 337 7.83 -16.24 2.73
C ALA A 337 8.47 -17.30 1.83
N TRP A 338 9.79 -17.44 1.91
CA TRP A 338 10.55 -18.44 1.14
C TRP A 338 10.17 -19.89 1.51
N PRO A 339 10.13 -20.29 2.80
CA PRO A 339 9.67 -21.62 3.20
C PRO A 339 8.25 -21.95 2.72
N ARG A 340 7.33 -20.99 2.77
CA ARG A 340 5.95 -21.16 2.27
C ARG A 340 5.88 -21.30 0.76
N ALA A 341 6.62 -20.48 0.02
CA ALA A 341 6.65 -20.52 -1.44
C ALA A 341 7.30 -21.81 -1.98
N ARG A 342 8.30 -22.36 -1.28
CA ARG A 342 8.98 -23.60 -1.69
C ARG A 342 8.26 -24.88 -1.25
N GLY A 343 7.47 -24.81 -0.16
CA GLY A 343 6.85 -25.97 0.48
C GLY A 343 5.50 -26.38 -0.16
N ALA A 344 5.07 -27.62 0.11
CA ALA A 344 3.77 -28.13 -0.32
C ALA A 344 2.58 -27.52 0.46
N GLU A 345 2.82 -26.77 1.54
CA GLU A 345 1.77 -26.05 2.29
C GLU A 345 0.98 -25.06 1.42
N ALA A 346 1.59 -24.53 0.36
CA ALA A 346 0.92 -23.69 -0.64
C ALA A 346 -0.17 -24.45 -1.42
N ALA A 347 -0.04 -25.76 -1.60
CA ALA A 347 -0.95 -26.59 -2.41
C ALA A 347 -2.11 -27.20 -1.59
N VAL A 348 -2.30 -26.78 -0.33
CA VAL A 348 -3.35 -27.33 0.53
C VAL A 348 -4.71 -26.71 0.15
N PRO A 349 -5.74 -27.53 -0.16
CA PRO A 349 -7.08 -27.04 -0.47
C PRO A 349 -7.62 -26.11 0.62
N GLY A 350 -8.09 -24.93 0.22
CA GLY A 350 -8.57 -23.89 1.13
C GLY A 350 -7.50 -22.95 1.70
N ARG A 351 -6.21 -23.21 1.44
CA ARG A 351 -5.07 -22.34 1.77
C ARG A 351 -4.31 -21.82 0.55
N ALA A 352 -4.79 -22.13 -0.67
CA ALA A 352 -4.20 -21.65 -1.90
C ALA A 352 -4.24 -20.11 -1.96
N THR A 353 -3.06 -19.51 -2.00
CA THR A 353 -2.85 -18.06 -2.03
C THR A 353 -2.69 -17.52 -3.46
N ASN A 354 -2.59 -18.41 -4.45
CA ASN A 354 -2.39 -18.05 -5.85
C ASN A 354 -2.93 -19.14 -6.79
N ILE A 355 -3.04 -18.80 -8.09
CA ILE A 355 -3.60 -19.69 -9.11
C ILE A 355 -2.75 -20.96 -9.29
N GLY A 356 -1.43 -20.89 -9.21
CA GLY A 356 -0.61 -22.09 -9.36
C GLY A 356 -0.79 -23.08 -8.21
N ALA A 357 -0.87 -22.58 -6.98
CA ALA A 357 -1.27 -23.34 -5.81
C ALA A 357 -2.68 -23.94 -5.97
N LEU A 358 -3.64 -23.18 -6.51
CA LEU A 358 -5.00 -23.67 -6.79
C LEU A 358 -4.99 -24.80 -7.84
N LEU A 359 -4.10 -24.72 -8.83
CA LEU A 359 -3.89 -25.75 -9.85
C LEU A 359 -3.05 -26.94 -9.34
N GLY A 360 -2.63 -26.94 -8.07
CA GLY A 360 -1.82 -28.02 -7.49
C GLY A 360 -0.36 -28.04 -7.96
N LEU A 361 0.15 -26.95 -8.52
CA LEU A 361 1.56 -26.85 -8.91
C LEU A 361 2.46 -26.83 -7.67
N PRO A 362 3.49 -27.69 -7.59
CA PRO A 362 4.31 -27.82 -6.39
C PRO A 362 5.34 -26.69 -6.27
N GLY A 363 5.52 -26.19 -5.05
CA GLY A 363 6.57 -25.23 -4.68
C GLY A 363 6.62 -24.01 -5.61
N LEU A 364 7.81 -23.69 -6.12
CA LEU A 364 8.04 -22.52 -6.97
C LEU A 364 7.31 -22.56 -8.32
N LEU A 365 6.90 -23.73 -8.79
CA LEU A 365 6.08 -23.83 -10.01
C LEU A 365 4.70 -23.17 -9.81
N GLY A 366 4.23 -23.09 -8.57
CA GLY A 366 3.03 -22.34 -8.22
C GLY A 366 3.11 -20.84 -8.55
N LEU A 367 4.31 -20.27 -8.68
CA LEU A 367 4.50 -18.86 -9.02
C LEU A 367 4.47 -18.61 -10.54
N VAL A 368 4.57 -19.64 -11.37
CA VAL A 368 4.63 -19.49 -12.84
C VAL A 368 3.38 -18.78 -13.40
N PRO A 369 2.14 -19.11 -12.99
CA PRO A 369 0.96 -18.39 -13.45
C PRO A 369 0.94 -16.91 -13.04
N LEU A 370 1.59 -16.55 -11.92
CA LEU A 370 1.72 -15.15 -11.50
C LEU A 370 2.73 -14.38 -12.37
N LEU A 371 3.80 -15.06 -12.83
CA LEU A 371 4.88 -14.48 -13.63
C LEU A 371 4.56 -14.40 -15.12
N ALA A 372 3.79 -15.35 -15.64
CA ALA A 372 3.57 -15.51 -17.09
C ALA A 372 3.02 -14.25 -17.79
N PRO A 373 2.03 -13.51 -17.25
CA PRO A 373 1.54 -12.28 -17.87
C PRO A 373 2.64 -11.20 -17.99
N TRP A 374 3.54 -11.12 -17.01
CA TRP A 374 4.62 -10.13 -16.97
C TRP A 374 5.76 -10.49 -17.91
N LEU A 375 6.15 -11.77 -17.96
CA LEU A 375 7.14 -12.28 -18.91
C LEU A 375 6.70 -12.05 -20.36
N TRP A 376 5.40 -12.01 -20.62
CA TRP A 376 4.84 -11.69 -21.93
C TRP A 376 4.71 -10.18 -22.18
N ALA A 377 4.16 -9.43 -21.22
CA ALA A 377 3.85 -8.01 -21.39
C ALA A 377 5.09 -7.11 -21.40
N ILE A 378 6.11 -7.41 -20.59
CA ILE A 378 7.31 -6.56 -20.45
C ILE A 378 8.09 -6.50 -21.78
N PRO A 379 8.45 -7.62 -22.44
CA PRO A 379 9.14 -7.55 -23.72
C PRO A 379 8.32 -6.89 -24.83
N ALA A 380 6.99 -7.06 -24.84
CA ALA A 380 6.11 -6.43 -25.83
C ALA A 380 6.09 -4.90 -25.66
N ALA A 381 5.95 -4.41 -24.42
CA ALA A 381 5.99 -2.99 -24.10
C ALA A 381 7.39 -2.38 -24.32
N LEU A 382 8.45 -3.17 -24.19
CA LEU A 382 9.82 -2.73 -24.48
C LEU A 382 10.13 -2.70 -25.98
N ARG A 383 9.31 -3.28 -26.88
CA ARG A 383 9.55 -3.24 -28.34
C ARG A 383 8.93 -2.02 -29.02
N SER A 384 7.82 -1.48 -28.52
CA SER A 384 7.03 -0.42 -29.19
C SER A 384 7.82 0.87 -29.54
N ASP A 385 8.68 1.40 -28.65
CA ASP A 385 9.43 2.64 -28.94
C ASP A 385 10.74 2.39 -29.71
N ARG A 386 10.89 1.27 -30.45
CA ARG A 386 11.97 1.12 -31.44
C ARG A 386 11.47 1.50 -32.84
N GLU A 387 10.17 1.69 -32.99
CA GLU A 387 9.48 1.96 -34.25
C GLU A 387 8.91 3.39 -34.32
N ALA A 388 9.14 4.21 -33.28
CA ALA A 388 8.82 5.64 -33.19
C ALA A 388 10.11 6.42 -32.88
#